data_AF-A0A2T4VLA4-F1
#
_entry.id   AF-A0A2T4VLA4-F1
#
_cell.length_a   1.000
_cell.length_b   1.000
_cell.length_c   1.000
_cell.angle_alpha   90.00
_cell.angle_beta   90.00
_cell.angle_gamma   90.00
#
_symmetry.space_group_name_H-M   'P 1'
#
loop_
_entity.id
_entity.type
_entity.pdbx_description
1 polymer ?
#
loop_
_entity_poly.entity_id
_entity_poly.type
_entity_poly.pdbx_seq_one_letter_code
_entity_poly.pdbx_strand_id
1 'polypeptide(L)'
;MAHPGLEELVAKFQAARHSGDIARPSEEQIQLHRELFEACPAFTQNTLFLAWLMQRRLWTAEDDGKAPEGPFKEIQHLLEQAVLGSYRSASALVELGFFLDTYRDSPHEAAKLYEEGATKASETLKDAWWGLLRYWNAERTKETLEKALKLGELAERMFPDSPEIIEEVMTTRQYAAREGLLEPKQP
;
A
#
# COMPACT_ATOMS: atom_id res chain seq x y z
N MET A 1 15.77 28.41 3.23
CA MET A 1 14.30 28.38 3.40
C MET A 1 14.00 27.43 4.55
N ALA A 2 13.08 27.79 5.45
CA ALA A 2 12.64 26.86 6.48
C ALA A 2 11.76 25.79 5.80
N HIS A 3 12.09 24.53 5.97
CA HIS A 3 11.23 23.45 5.50
C HIS A 3 9.93 23.45 6.33
N PRO A 4 8.75 23.34 5.69
CA PRO A 4 7.48 23.27 6.41
C PRO A 4 7.49 22.09 7.38
N GLY A 5 6.88 22.28 8.55
CA GLY A 5 6.73 21.20 9.54
C GLY A 5 5.82 20.09 9.03
N LEU A 6 5.89 18.90 9.62
CA LEU A 6 5.06 17.75 9.22
C LEU A 6 3.56 18.05 9.29
N GLU A 7 3.10 18.71 10.35
CA GLU A 7 1.69 19.07 10.52
C GLU A 7 1.20 20.02 9.41
N GLU A 8 2.04 21.00 9.03
CA GLU A 8 1.75 21.93 7.94
C GLU A 8 1.69 21.20 6.59
N LEU A 9 2.63 20.28 6.33
CA LEU A 9 2.64 19.45 5.12
C LEU A 9 1.37 18.59 5.02
N VAL A 10 0.98 17.94 6.12
CA VAL A 10 -0.24 17.12 6.18
C VAL A 10 -1.49 17.98 5.96
N ALA A 11 -1.57 19.15 6.58
CA ALA A 11 -2.70 20.06 6.41
C ALA A 11 -2.81 20.56 4.95
N LYS A 12 -1.70 20.96 4.32
CA LYS A 12 -1.66 21.36 2.91
C LYS A 12 -2.04 20.22 1.98
N PHE A 13 -1.54 19.01 2.23
CA PHE A 13 -1.90 17.82 1.46
C PHE A 13 -3.39 17.52 1.55
N GLN A 14 -3.97 17.56 2.74
CA GLN A 14 -5.40 17.36 2.92
C GLN A 14 -6.20 18.45 2.21
N ALA A 15 -5.82 19.73 2.34
CA ALA A 15 -6.51 20.82 1.66
C ALA A 15 -6.49 20.65 0.12
N ALA A 16 -5.32 20.32 -0.46
CA ALA A 16 -5.18 20.05 -1.89
C ALA A 16 -5.98 18.81 -2.33
N ARG A 17 -6.00 17.75 -1.51
CA ARG A 17 -6.79 16.55 -1.81
C ARG A 17 -8.30 16.83 -1.86
N HIS A 18 -8.80 17.75 -1.03
CA HIS A 18 -10.23 18.11 -0.98
C HIS A 18 -10.62 19.23 -1.95
N SER A 19 -9.67 19.85 -2.66
CA SER A 19 -9.98 20.95 -3.59
C SER A 19 -10.56 20.50 -4.93
N GLY A 20 -10.54 19.20 -5.23
CA GLY A 20 -11.02 18.65 -6.50
C GLY A 20 -11.53 17.22 -6.42
N ASP A 21 -12.10 16.75 -7.52
CA ASP A 21 -12.58 15.37 -7.67
C ASP A 21 -11.44 14.43 -8.06
N ILE A 22 -11.18 13.45 -7.21
CA ILE A 22 -10.20 12.37 -7.41
C ILE A 22 -10.46 11.60 -8.72
N ALA A 23 -11.72 11.45 -9.14
CA ALA A 23 -12.07 10.74 -10.36
C ALA A 23 -11.77 11.54 -11.64
N ARG A 24 -11.81 12.88 -11.55
CA ARG A 24 -11.55 13.84 -12.64
C ARG A 24 -10.73 15.02 -12.10
N PRO A 25 -9.40 14.82 -11.93
CA PRO A 25 -8.54 15.82 -11.31
C PRO A 25 -8.52 17.13 -12.11
N SER A 26 -8.74 18.25 -11.44
CA SER A 26 -8.63 19.59 -12.04
C SER A 26 -7.16 20.01 -12.17
N GLU A 27 -6.87 20.98 -13.06
CA GLU A 27 -5.54 21.58 -13.15
C GLU A 27 -5.13 22.24 -11.83
N GLU A 28 -6.07 22.93 -11.18
CA GLU A 28 -5.83 23.60 -9.90
C GLU A 28 -5.42 22.60 -8.81
N GLN A 29 -6.09 21.45 -8.74
CA GLN A 29 -5.74 20.39 -7.78
C GLN A 29 -4.32 19.85 -8.03
N ILE A 30 -3.97 19.58 -9.30
CA ILE A 30 -2.62 19.12 -9.67
C ILE A 30 -1.58 20.19 -9.33
N GLN A 31 -1.88 21.46 -9.58
CA GLN A 31 -0.98 22.58 -9.29
C GLN A 31 -0.69 22.71 -7.79
N LEU A 32 -1.71 22.60 -6.93
CA LEU A 32 -1.52 22.60 -5.47
C LEU A 32 -0.62 21.44 -5.01
N HIS A 33 -0.76 20.26 -5.60
CA HIS A 33 0.08 19.12 -5.29
C HIS A 33 1.52 19.28 -5.84
N ARG A 34 1.71 19.95 -6.99
CA ARG A 34 3.04 20.33 -7.50
C ARG A 34 3.74 21.32 -6.59
N GLU A 35 3.06 22.36 -6.15
CA GLU A 35 3.61 23.34 -5.19
C GLU A 35 4.06 22.66 -3.89
N LEU A 36 3.27 21.69 -3.41
CA LEU A 36 3.63 20.91 -2.25
C LEU A 36 4.85 19.99 -2.50
N PHE A 37 4.97 19.43 -3.70
CA PHE A 37 6.14 18.65 -4.10
C PHE A 37 7.40 19.53 -4.18
N GLU A 38 7.31 20.71 -4.79
CA GLU A 38 8.42 21.67 -4.87
C GLU A 38 8.88 22.12 -3.47
N ALA A 39 7.94 22.34 -2.55
CA ALA A 39 8.26 22.70 -1.17
C ALA A 39 8.91 21.58 -0.37
N CYS A 40 8.54 20.31 -0.62
CA CYS A 40 9.09 19.15 0.07
C CYS A 40 9.00 17.85 -0.77
N PRO A 41 10.00 17.57 -1.64
CA PRO A 41 9.99 16.37 -2.49
C PRO A 41 10.04 15.05 -1.70
N ALA A 42 10.58 15.09 -0.47
CA ALA A 42 10.66 13.95 0.43
C ALA A 42 9.29 13.56 1.04
N PHE A 43 8.26 14.41 0.91
CA PHE A 43 6.93 14.10 1.40
C PHE A 43 6.22 13.11 0.48
N THR A 44 6.62 11.84 0.62
CA THR A 44 6.32 10.76 -0.33
C THR A 44 4.83 10.53 -0.56
N GLN A 45 3.98 10.80 0.44
CA GLN A 45 2.52 10.72 0.29
C GLN A 45 2.00 11.68 -0.79
N ASN A 46 2.49 12.92 -0.80
CA ASN A 46 2.15 13.89 -1.83
C ASN A 46 2.72 13.49 -3.19
N THR A 47 3.99 13.09 -3.22
CA THR A 47 4.69 12.71 -4.46
C THR A 47 3.97 11.57 -5.18
N LEU A 48 3.60 10.51 -4.45
CA LEU A 48 2.87 9.38 -5.01
C LEU A 48 1.46 9.77 -5.47
N PHE A 49 0.75 10.58 -4.66
CA PHE A 49 -0.61 11.01 -4.98
C PHE A 49 -0.66 11.96 -6.19
N LEU A 50 0.32 12.85 -6.34
CA LEU A 50 0.46 13.72 -7.51
C LEU A 50 0.65 12.90 -8.78
N ALA A 51 1.57 11.93 -8.76
CA ALA A 51 1.77 11.02 -9.89
C ALA A 51 0.48 10.29 -10.27
N TRP A 52 -0.26 9.81 -9.27
CA TRP A 52 -1.54 9.13 -9.47
C TRP A 52 -2.61 10.07 -10.08
N LEU A 53 -2.75 11.31 -9.58
CA LEU A 53 -3.70 12.28 -10.15
C LEU A 53 -3.38 12.62 -11.60
N MET A 54 -2.09 12.79 -11.92
CA MET A 54 -1.65 13.07 -13.28
C MET A 54 -1.95 11.91 -14.23
N GLN A 55 -1.67 10.66 -13.82
CA GLN A 55 -2.05 9.47 -14.60
C GLN A 55 -3.57 9.41 -14.83
N ARG A 56 -4.36 9.66 -13.78
CA ARG A 56 -5.82 9.65 -13.88
C ARG A 56 -6.34 10.69 -14.86
N ARG A 57 -5.77 11.90 -14.83
CA ARG A 57 -6.13 12.97 -15.76
C ARG A 57 -5.81 12.60 -17.20
N LEU A 58 -4.63 12.01 -17.46
CA LEU A 58 -4.25 11.53 -18.79
C LEU A 58 -5.21 10.44 -19.29
N TRP A 59 -5.65 9.53 -18.42
CA TRP A 59 -6.63 8.51 -18.77
C TRP A 59 -8.00 9.09 -19.15
N THR A 60 -8.41 10.20 -18.50
CA THR A 60 -9.71 10.83 -18.75
C THR A 60 -9.70 11.88 -19.86
N ALA A 61 -8.53 12.30 -20.34
CA ALA A 61 -8.44 13.21 -21.47
C ALA A 61 -8.95 12.50 -22.73
N GLU A 62 -9.78 13.17 -23.52
CA GLU A 62 -10.18 12.65 -24.83
C GLU A 62 -8.92 12.48 -25.67
N ASP A 63 -8.63 11.23 -26.02
CA ASP A 63 -7.41 10.84 -26.73
C ASP A 63 -7.50 11.33 -28.19
N ASP A 64 -6.81 12.43 -28.49
CA ASP A 64 -6.54 12.86 -29.86
C ASP A 64 -5.35 12.10 -30.48
N GLY A 65 -4.85 11.07 -29.78
CA GLY A 65 -3.72 10.24 -30.17
C GLY A 65 -2.36 10.87 -29.87
N LYS A 66 -2.30 11.98 -29.12
CA LYS A 66 -1.05 12.71 -28.85
C LYS A 66 -0.95 13.21 -27.41
N ALA A 67 -1.13 12.33 -26.42
CA ALA A 67 -0.70 12.65 -25.06
C ALA A 67 0.80 13.07 -25.09
N PRO A 68 1.15 14.30 -24.66
CA PRO A 68 2.51 14.79 -24.80
C PRO A 68 3.47 14.01 -23.90
N GLU A 69 4.70 13.79 -24.36
CA GLU A 69 5.74 13.05 -23.61
C GLU A 69 6.15 13.77 -22.29
N GLY A 70 5.90 15.08 -22.19
CA GLY A 70 6.22 15.88 -21.00
C GLY A 70 5.56 15.36 -19.72
N PRO A 71 4.22 15.28 -19.65
CA PRO A 71 3.51 14.68 -18.52
C PRO A 71 4.00 13.28 -18.14
N PHE A 72 4.30 12.40 -19.10
CA PHE A 72 4.79 11.07 -18.78
C PHE A 72 6.17 11.08 -18.12
N LYS A 73 7.09 11.96 -18.57
CA LYS A 73 8.40 12.13 -17.92
C LYS A 73 8.26 12.66 -16.50
N GLU A 74 7.36 13.60 -16.27
CA GLU A 74 7.08 14.14 -14.94
C GLU A 74 6.52 13.06 -14.01
N ILE A 75 5.52 12.29 -14.46
CA ILE A 75 4.94 11.18 -13.70
C ILE A 75 6.02 10.15 -13.35
N GLN A 76 6.84 9.74 -14.32
CA GLN A 76 7.91 8.78 -14.07
C GLN A 76 8.88 9.29 -13.00
N HIS A 77 9.31 10.55 -13.11
CA HIS A 77 10.20 11.15 -12.13
C HIS A 77 9.58 11.16 -10.72
N LEU A 78 8.31 11.52 -10.60
CA LEU A 78 7.59 11.49 -9.32
C LEU A 78 7.52 10.08 -8.73
N LEU A 79 7.21 9.07 -9.55
CA LEU A 79 7.15 7.68 -9.10
C LEU A 79 8.52 7.15 -8.65
N GLU A 80 9.59 7.45 -9.39
CA GLU A 80 10.96 7.11 -9.02
C GLU A 80 11.37 7.80 -7.69
N GLN A 81 11.03 9.07 -7.51
CA GLN A 81 11.24 9.78 -6.24
C GLN A 81 10.42 9.19 -5.10
N ALA A 82 9.17 8.78 -5.34
CA ALA A 82 8.34 8.13 -4.34
C ALA A 82 8.92 6.76 -3.94
N VAL A 83 9.43 5.97 -4.89
CA VAL A 83 10.13 4.72 -4.60
C VAL A 83 11.38 4.98 -3.76
N LEU A 84 12.18 6.00 -4.08
CA LEU A 84 13.36 6.33 -3.30
C LEU A 84 13.01 6.83 -1.89
N GLY A 85 12.10 7.79 -1.77
CA GLY A 85 11.72 8.46 -0.52
C GLY A 85 10.94 7.57 0.45
N SER A 86 10.23 6.56 -0.05
CA SER A 86 9.51 5.58 0.77
C SER A 86 10.38 4.39 1.22
N TYR A 87 11.68 4.40 0.90
CA TYR A 87 12.52 3.21 1.04
C TYR A 87 11.93 1.99 0.31
N ARG A 88 11.47 2.25 -0.92
CA ARG A 88 10.86 1.27 -1.83
C ARG A 88 9.62 0.63 -1.21
N SER A 89 8.66 1.41 -0.71
CA SER A 89 7.42 0.85 -0.18
C SER A 89 6.66 0.06 -1.27
N ALA A 90 5.88 -0.93 -0.84
CA ALA A 90 5.10 -1.77 -1.74
C ALA A 90 4.21 -0.95 -2.69
N SER A 91 3.52 0.07 -2.18
CA SER A 91 2.64 0.92 -2.98
C SER A 91 3.41 1.72 -4.05
N ALA A 92 4.56 2.30 -3.70
CA ALA A 92 5.35 3.06 -4.66
C ALA A 92 5.93 2.17 -5.78
N LEU A 93 6.35 0.95 -5.41
CA LEU A 93 6.85 -0.04 -6.38
C LEU A 93 5.75 -0.49 -7.36
N VAL A 94 4.57 -0.81 -6.85
CA VAL A 94 3.44 -1.25 -7.68
C VAL A 94 2.99 -0.15 -8.64
N GLU A 95 2.88 1.09 -8.17
CA GLU A 95 2.48 2.22 -9.02
C GLU A 95 3.53 2.54 -10.10
N LEU A 96 4.83 2.46 -9.79
CA LEU A 96 5.88 2.58 -10.80
C LEU A 96 5.83 1.43 -11.81
N GLY A 97 5.60 0.20 -11.36
CA GLY A 97 5.43 -0.96 -12.23
C GLY A 97 4.26 -0.77 -13.20
N PHE A 98 3.11 -0.34 -12.69
CA PHE A 98 1.92 -0.05 -13.51
C PHE A 98 2.21 0.99 -14.58
N PHE A 99 2.90 2.05 -14.21
CA PHE A 99 3.28 3.11 -15.13
C PHE A 99 4.21 2.60 -16.25
N LEU A 100 5.24 1.81 -15.89
CA LEU A 100 6.20 1.27 -16.86
C LEU A 100 5.55 0.29 -17.84
N ASP A 101 4.67 -0.58 -17.33
CA ASP A 101 3.92 -1.54 -18.14
C ASP A 101 2.97 -0.83 -19.11
N THR A 102 2.20 0.13 -18.61
CA THR A 102 1.12 0.78 -19.36
C THR A 102 1.62 1.85 -20.34
N TYR A 103 2.60 2.66 -19.93
CA TYR A 103 2.97 3.89 -20.66
C TYR A 103 4.39 3.89 -21.22
N ARG A 104 5.22 2.89 -20.86
CA ARG A 104 6.63 2.79 -21.31
C ARG A 104 6.94 1.52 -22.09
N ASP A 105 5.96 0.65 -22.31
CA ASP A 105 6.16 -0.64 -22.98
C ASP A 105 7.35 -1.41 -22.39
N SER A 106 7.46 -1.39 -21.06
CA SER A 106 8.57 -1.97 -20.28
C SER A 106 8.08 -3.03 -19.29
N PRO A 107 7.42 -4.10 -19.76
CA PRO A 107 6.77 -5.09 -18.90
C PRO A 107 7.76 -5.91 -18.06
N HIS A 108 8.99 -6.11 -18.52
CA HIS A 108 10.00 -6.87 -17.79
C HIS A 108 10.53 -6.11 -16.56
N GLU A 109 10.71 -4.79 -16.69
CA GLU A 109 11.05 -3.91 -15.59
C GLU A 109 9.88 -3.80 -14.61
N ALA A 110 8.64 -3.68 -15.13
CA ALA A 110 7.43 -3.66 -14.31
C ALA A 110 7.26 -4.93 -13.48
N ALA A 111 7.48 -6.11 -14.08
CA ALA A 111 7.37 -7.40 -13.39
C ALA A 111 8.26 -7.48 -12.14
N LYS A 112 9.52 -7.03 -12.24
CA LYS A 112 10.45 -6.99 -11.09
C LYS A 112 9.93 -6.10 -9.96
N LEU A 113 9.33 -4.96 -10.31
CA LEU A 113 8.75 -4.05 -9.33
C LEU A 113 7.51 -4.65 -8.66
N TYR A 114 6.66 -5.35 -9.41
CA TYR A 114 5.51 -6.06 -8.85
C TYR A 114 5.93 -7.18 -7.90
N GLU A 115 6.93 -7.98 -8.27
CA GLU A 115 7.46 -9.04 -7.41
C GLU A 115 8.02 -8.49 -6.08
N GLU A 116 8.83 -7.43 -6.15
CA GLU A 116 9.35 -6.79 -4.95
C GLU A 116 8.24 -6.13 -4.11
N GLY A 117 7.31 -5.44 -4.76
CA GLY A 117 6.18 -4.79 -4.11
C GLY A 117 5.26 -5.81 -3.40
N ALA A 118 4.96 -6.93 -4.06
CA ALA A 118 4.20 -8.03 -3.49
C ALA A 118 4.91 -8.65 -2.28
N THR A 119 6.23 -8.85 -2.37
CA THR A 119 7.05 -9.37 -1.25
C THR A 119 6.93 -8.45 -0.04
N LYS A 120 7.16 -7.14 -0.20
CA LYS A 120 7.07 -6.17 0.91
C LYS A 120 5.66 -6.03 1.49
N ALA A 121 4.63 -6.08 0.63
CA ALA A 121 3.25 -6.07 1.10
C ALA A 121 2.93 -7.34 1.93
N SER A 122 3.44 -8.50 1.49
CA SER A 122 3.25 -9.77 2.19
C SER A 122 3.92 -9.78 3.57
N GLU A 123 5.11 -9.18 3.72
CA GLU A 123 5.78 -9.01 5.02
C GLU A 123 4.93 -8.19 5.99
N THR A 124 4.42 -7.04 5.53
CA THR A 124 3.54 -6.18 6.35
C THR A 124 2.24 -6.91 6.73
N LEU A 125 1.66 -7.66 5.80
CA LEU A 125 0.46 -8.47 6.06
C LEU A 125 0.72 -9.55 7.11
N LYS A 126 1.85 -10.26 6.99
CA LYS A 126 2.29 -11.28 7.97
C LYS A 126 2.39 -10.68 9.36
N ASP A 127 3.07 -9.54 9.51
CA ASP A 127 3.26 -8.90 10.81
C ASP A 127 1.93 -8.42 11.42
N ALA A 128 1.02 -7.87 10.59
CA ALA A 128 -0.31 -7.48 11.03
C ALA A 128 -1.14 -8.70 11.49
N TRP A 129 -1.10 -9.80 10.74
CA TRP A 129 -1.80 -11.04 11.10
C TRP A 129 -1.23 -11.68 12.35
N TRP A 130 0.09 -11.69 12.51
CA TRP A 130 0.74 -12.12 13.74
C TRP A 130 0.26 -11.30 14.95
N GLY A 131 0.24 -9.97 14.83
CA GLY A 131 -0.27 -9.09 15.87
C GLY A 131 -1.75 -9.34 16.23
N LEU A 132 -2.60 -9.57 15.23
CA LEU A 132 -4.02 -9.89 15.45
C LEU A 132 -4.22 -11.24 16.14
N LEU A 133 -3.50 -12.28 15.70
CA LEU A 133 -3.55 -13.60 16.34
C LEU A 133 -3.14 -13.50 17.81
N ARG A 134 -2.04 -12.79 18.10
CA ARG A 134 -1.57 -12.52 19.47
C ARG A 134 -2.62 -11.83 20.33
N TYR A 135 -3.21 -10.75 19.80
CA TYR A 135 -4.23 -10.00 20.51
C TYR A 135 -5.46 -10.86 20.80
N TRP A 136 -5.99 -11.58 19.82
CA TRP A 136 -7.16 -12.43 20.03
C TRP A 136 -6.89 -13.65 20.92
N ASN A 137 -5.69 -14.21 20.88
CA ASN A 137 -5.25 -15.26 21.80
C ASN A 137 -5.14 -14.75 23.25
N ALA A 138 -4.77 -13.48 23.44
CA ALA A 138 -4.71 -12.84 24.75
C ALA A 138 -6.11 -12.55 25.32
N GLU A 139 -7.02 -12.00 24.50
CA GLU A 139 -8.41 -11.72 24.92
C GLU A 139 -9.18 -13.00 25.27
N ARG A 140 -8.95 -14.09 24.52
CA ARG A 140 -9.47 -15.44 24.80
C ARG A 140 -10.98 -15.51 25.08
N THR A 141 -11.76 -14.65 24.44
CA THR A 141 -13.22 -14.82 24.36
C THR A 141 -13.57 -15.83 23.26
N LYS A 142 -14.79 -16.39 23.32
CA LYS A 142 -15.30 -17.27 22.26
C LYS A 142 -15.20 -16.62 20.87
N GLU A 143 -15.64 -15.37 20.76
CA GLU A 143 -15.62 -14.61 19.50
C GLU A 143 -14.18 -14.39 18.98
N THR A 144 -13.26 -13.98 19.85
CA THR A 144 -11.86 -13.75 19.45
C THR A 144 -11.17 -15.03 19.02
N LEU A 145 -11.44 -16.16 19.68
CA LEU A 145 -10.88 -17.45 19.30
C LEU A 145 -11.43 -17.96 17.96
N GLU A 146 -12.73 -17.74 17.68
CA GLU A 146 -13.30 -18.04 16.36
C GLU A 146 -12.68 -17.19 15.24
N LYS A 147 -12.41 -15.90 15.50
CA LYS A 147 -11.68 -15.03 14.56
C LYS A 147 -10.24 -15.51 14.35
N ALA A 148 -9.55 -15.83 15.43
CA ALA A 148 -8.18 -16.32 15.40
C ALA A 148 -8.06 -17.65 14.66
N LEU A 149 -9.01 -18.58 14.81
CA LEU A 149 -9.02 -19.84 14.07
C LEU A 149 -9.11 -19.60 12.56
N LYS A 150 -10.06 -18.77 12.13
CA LYS A 150 -10.26 -18.44 10.71
C LYS A 150 -9.02 -17.75 10.11
N LEU A 151 -8.46 -16.78 10.83
CA LEU A 151 -7.26 -16.09 10.38
C LEU A 151 -6.06 -17.05 10.37
N GLY A 152 -5.94 -17.92 11.38
CA GLY A 152 -4.84 -18.87 11.51
C GLY A 152 -4.78 -19.88 10.36
N GLU A 153 -5.92 -20.38 9.89
CA GLU A 153 -5.98 -21.25 8.70
C GLU A 153 -5.53 -20.56 7.42
N LEU A 154 -5.78 -19.25 7.29
CA LEU A 154 -5.29 -18.47 6.16
C LEU A 154 -3.79 -18.18 6.30
N ALA A 155 -3.37 -17.80 7.52
CA ALA A 155 -1.99 -17.44 7.82
C ALA A 155 -1.03 -18.63 7.65
N GLU A 156 -1.41 -19.83 8.10
CA GLU A 156 -0.60 -21.05 7.93
C GLU A 156 -0.45 -21.45 6.46
N ARG A 157 -1.47 -21.21 5.62
CA ARG A 157 -1.38 -21.46 4.17
C ARG A 157 -0.53 -20.41 3.44
N MET A 158 -0.63 -19.15 3.84
CA MET A 158 0.04 -18.04 3.18
C MET A 158 1.49 -17.87 3.64
N PHE A 159 1.79 -18.22 4.89
CA PHE A 159 3.10 -18.08 5.52
C PHE A 159 3.54 -19.39 6.20
N PRO A 160 3.63 -20.50 5.44
CA PRO A 160 3.88 -21.83 6.01
C PRO A 160 5.25 -21.97 6.68
N ASP A 161 6.21 -21.11 6.30
CA ASP A 161 7.58 -21.13 6.83
C ASP A 161 7.83 -20.08 7.92
N SER A 162 6.77 -19.41 8.40
CA SER A 162 6.86 -18.34 9.42
C SER A 162 6.71 -18.91 10.84
N PRO A 163 7.78 -19.03 11.64
CA PRO A 163 7.71 -19.62 12.97
C PRO A 163 6.75 -18.86 13.90
N GLU A 164 6.71 -17.53 13.80
CA GLU A 164 5.86 -16.68 14.63
C GLU A 164 4.37 -16.89 14.34
N ILE A 165 4.02 -17.10 13.06
CA ILE A 165 2.65 -17.43 12.66
C ILE A 165 2.28 -18.84 13.15
N ILE A 166 3.16 -19.82 12.93
CA ILE A 166 2.91 -21.22 13.34
C ILE A 166 2.68 -21.30 14.85
N GLU A 167 3.51 -20.62 15.65
CA GLU A 167 3.37 -20.58 17.10
C GLU A 167 2.00 -20.03 17.55
N GLU A 168 1.57 -18.90 16.97
CA GLU A 168 0.29 -18.29 17.32
C GLU A 168 -0.89 -19.14 16.87
N VAL A 169 -0.82 -19.77 15.69
CA VAL A 169 -1.86 -20.69 15.20
C VAL A 169 -1.98 -21.91 16.12
N MET A 170 -0.85 -22.48 16.57
CA MET A 170 -0.85 -23.58 17.52
C MET A 170 -1.44 -23.15 18.87
N THR A 171 -1.11 -21.95 19.35
CA THR A 171 -1.67 -21.36 20.56
C THR A 171 -3.18 -21.16 20.45
N THR A 172 -3.65 -20.62 19.32
CA THR A 172 -5.09 -20.47 19.03
C THR A 172 -5.80 -21.82 19.10
N ARG A 173 -5.26 -22.84 18.43
CA ARG A 173 -5.85 -24.20 18.44
C ARG A 173 -5.93 -24.77 19.85
N GLN A 174 -4.89 -24.58 20.67
CA GLN A 174 -4.88 -25.04 22.06
C GLN A 174 -5.95 -24.34 22.91
N TYR A 175 -6.09 -23.01 22.79
CA TYR A 175 -7.11 -22.27 23.54
C TYR A 175 -8.53 -22.59 23.05
N ALA A 176 -8.73 -22.65 21.75
CA ALA A 176 -10.02 -23.03 21.17
C ALA A 176 -10.46 -24.44 21.60
N ALA A 177 -9.53 -25.41 21.64
CA ALA A 177 -9.84 -26.75 22.13
C ALA A 177 -10.28 -26.76 23.60
N ARG A 178 -9.65 -25.96 24.47
CA ARG A 178 -10.04 -25.81 25.87
C ARG A 178 -11.43 -25.19 26.04
N GLU A 179 -11.82 -24.32 25.13
CA GLU A 179 -13.15 -23.68 25.08
C GLU A 179 -14.20 -24.52 24.33
N GLY A 180 -13.85 -25.74 23.88
CA GLY A 180 -14.77 -26.62 23.15
C GLY A 180 -15.14 -26.12 21.74
N LEU A 181 -14.33 -25.21 21.17
CA LEU A 181 -14.51 -24.67 19.83
C LEU A 181 -13.94 -25.54 18.71
N LEU A 182 -13.11 -26.54 19.06
CA LEU A 182 -12.59 -27.53 18.13
C LEU A 182 -13.11 -28.91 18.51
N GLU A 183 -13.55 -29.67 17.51
CA GLU A 183 -13.85 -31.07 17.71
C GLU A 183 -12.58 -31.82 18.16
N PRO A 184 -12.67 -32.74 19.13
CA PRO A 184 -11.54 -33.57 19.50
C PRO A 184 -11.09 -34.35 18.25
N LYS A 185 -9.81 -34.22 17.86
CA LYS A 185 -9.26 -35.03 16.78
C LYS A 185 -9.47 -36.50 17.16
N GLN A 186 -10.28 -37.21 16.37
CA GLN A 186 -10.42 -38.66 16.51
C GLN A 186 -9.04 -39.32 16.29
N PRO A 187 -8.71 -40.35 17.09
CA PRO A 187 -7.40 -41.00 17.09
C PRO A 187 -7.04 -41.65 15.76
#